data_AF-A0A562SSM6-F1
#
_entry.id   AF-A0A562SSM6-F1
#
_cell.length_a   1.000
_cell.length_b   1.000
_cell.length_c   1.000
_cell.angle_alpha   90.00
_cell.angle_beta   90.00
_cell.angle_gamma   90.00
#
_symmetry.space_group_name_H-M   'P 1'
#
loop_
_entity.id
_entity.type
_entity.pdbx_description
1 polymer ?
#
loop_
_entity_poly.entity_id
_entity_poly.type
_entity_poly.pdbx_seq_one_letter_code
_entity_poly.pdbx_strand_id
1 'polypeptide(L)'
;MSPSYSYSELQKKFCEGFVFYPFKELEQYGSFIYKNYAPSDGTPRILDLHSRSFDPGSLHAQVLLLKLQQRDIPIAAELLYKLQSTGYGLEKRFNALKRCPVVNMQLLDTMETYHRILAVYQHHVQQHIAAELAAMPGTRDNKSYEDVSTDNIRQIQAIAEEFLRSTDIICSFLEGCLDKLPGFRKLQLLKNEEEALQDLLKTIGVFRELQLKTIQVLDEWKQQAIHVKDQQTLN
;
A
#
# COMPACT_ATOMS: atom_id res chain seq x y z
N MET A 1 38.33 -13.49 -52.48
CA MET A 1 37.49 -12.32 -52.76
C MET A 1 36.41 -12.27 -51.70
N SER A 2 36.52 -11.34 -50.74
CA SER A 2 35.51 -11.19 -49.69
C SER A 2 34.32 -10.42 -50.28
N PRO A 3 33.07 -10.91 -50.18
CA PRO A 3 31.93 -10.18 -50.69
C PRO A 3 31.76 -8.87 -49.90
N SER A 4 31.84 -7.73 -50.60
CA SER A 4 31.53 -6.42 -50.04
C SER A 4 30.01 -6.25 -50.04
N TYR A 5 29.38 -6.47 -48.89
CA TYR A 5 27.98 -6.12 -48.73
C TYR A 5 27.86 -4.61 -48.49
N SER A 6 26.90 -3.96 -49.15
CA SER A 6 26.49 -2.60 -48.79
C SER A 6 25.79 -2.59 -47.43
N TYR A 7 25.80 -1.44 -46.74
CA TYR A 7 25.19 -1.30 -45.41
C TYR A 7 23.69 -1.64 -45.41
N SER A 8 22.98 -1.29 -46.48
CA SER A 8 21.58 -1.60 -46.71
C SER A 8 21.33 -3.11 -46.97
N GLU A 9 22.26 -3.82 -47.60
CA GLU A 9 22.18 -5.28 -47.75
C GLU A 9 22.44 -6.00 -46.43
N LEU A 10 23.38 -5.50 -45.61
CA LEU A 10 23.60 -6.00 -44.26
C LEU A 10 22.37 -5.77 -43.37
N GLN A 11 21.72 -4.61 -43.48
CA GLN A 11 20.46 -4.35 -42.79
C GLN A 11 19.33 -5.26 -43.26
N LYS A 12 19.16 -5.47 -44.57
CA LYS A 12 18.15 -6.40 -45.09
C LYS A 12 18.39 -7.84 -44.64
N LYS A 13 19.63 -8.30 -44.66
CA LYS A 13 20.02 -9.65 -44.23
C LYS A 13 19.91 -9.81 -42.71
N PHE A 14 20.20 -8.76 -41.94
CA PHE A 14 19.86 -8.69 -40.52
C PHE A 14 18.35 -8.75 -40.34
N CYS A 15 17.59 -8.11 -41.24
CA CYS A 15 16.14 -8.04 -41.40
C CYS A 15 15.38 -9.36 -41.73
N GLU A 16 16.08 -10.38 -42.23
CA GLU A 16 15.47 -11.61 -42.73
C GLU A 16 15.08 -12.54 -41.56
N GLY A 17 13.82 -13.00 -41.55
CA GLY A 17 13.22 -13.78 -40.44
C GLY A 17 12.41 -12.95 -39.43
N PHE A 18 12.28 -11.64 -39.68
CA PHE A 18 11.51 -10.72 -38.84
C PHE A 18 10.04 -10.74 -39.25
N VAL A 19 9.15 -11.01 -38.31
CA VAL A 19 7.75 -10.60 -38.46
C VAL A 19 7.71 -9.13 -38.10
N PHE A 20 7.89 -8.25 -39.09
CA PHE A 20 7.68 -6.83 -38.90
C PHE A 20 6.20 -6.60 -38.63
N TYR A 21 5.85 -6.28 -37.38
CA TYR A 21 4.58 -5.65 -37.10
C TYR A 21 4.68 -4.16 -37.47
N PRO A 22 3.82 -3.64 -38.36
CA PRO A 22 3.84 -2.25 -38.73
C PRO A 22 3.13 -1.45 -37.62
N PHE A 23 3.81 -1.17 -36.52
CA PHE A 23 3.30 -0.22 -35.54
C PHE A 23 3.87 1.17 -35.82
N LYS A 24 3.04 2.01 -36.46
CA LYS A 24 3.28 3.47 -36.60
C LYS A 24 3.50 4.16 -35.24
N GLU A 25 3.06 3.53 -34.16
CA GLU A 25 3.09 4.07 -32.80
C GLU A 25 4.40 3.78 -32.05
N LEU A 26 5.37 3.07 -32.64
CA LEU A 26 6.70 2.91 -32.02
C LEU A 26 7.66 4.04 -32.43
N GLU A 27 7.32 4.85 -33.44
CA GLU A 27 8.11 6.02 -33.85
C GLU A 27 8.23 7.07 -32.72
N GLN A 28 7.28 7.09 -31.77
CA GLN A 28 7.27 8.03 -30.64
C GLN A 28 8.29 7.69 -29.53
N TYR A 29 8.89 6.49 -29.54
CA TYR A 29 9.86 6.05 -28.52
C TYR A 29 11.34 6.10 -28.99
N GLY A 30 11.61 6.79 -30.10
CA GLY A 30 12.95 6.96 -30.66
C GLY A 30 13.39 5.82 -31.59
N SER A 31 14.62 5.92 -32.10
CA SER A 31 15.18 5.06 -33.17
C SER A 31 15.54 3.63 -32.74
N PHE A 32 14.69 2.98 -31.95
CA PHE A 32 14.91 1.62 -31.48
C PHE A 32 14.09 0.60 -32.26
N ILE A 33 14.73 -0.50 -32.66
CA ILE A 33 14.09 -1.66 -33.28
C ILE A 33 13.92 -2.71 -32.20
N TYR A 34 12.68 -2.98 -31.81
CA TYR A 34 12.36 -4.03 -30.84
C TYR A 34 12.31 -5.40 -31.54
N LYS A 35 13.00 -6.41 -30.99
CA LYS A 35 13.13 -7.75 -31.57
C LYS A 35 12.39 -8.78 -30.75
N ASN A 36 11.56 -9.58 -31.43
CA ASN A 36 10.96 -10.79 -30.90
C ASN A 36 11.81 -11.99 -31.31
N TYR A 37 12.21 -12.84 -30.37
CA TYR A 37 13.09 -13.99 -30.64
C TYR A 37 12.34 -15.29 -30.89
N ALA A 38 11.09 -15.43 -30.42
CA ALA A 38 10.18 -16.50 -30.82
C ALA A 38 8.70 -16.04 -30.93
N PRO A 39 7.89 -16.62 -31.85
CA PRO A 39 6.45 -16.34 -31.95
C PRO A 39 5.65 -16.70 -30.69
N SER A 40 6.21 -17.59 -29.86
CA SER A 40 5.65 -18.07 -28.60
C SER A 40 5.97 -17.19 -27.39
N ASP A 41 6.81 -16.16 -27.51
CA ASP A 41 7.36 -15.42 -26.37
C ASP A 41 6.36 -14.54 -25.61
N GLY A 42 5.06 -14.62 -25.90
CA GLY A 42 4.03 -13.84 -25.19
C GLY A 42 4.19 -12.32 -25.32
N THR A 43 5.19 -11.86 -26.07
CA THR A 43 5.53 -10.45 -26.27
C THR A 43 4.42 -9.69 -26.98
N PRO A 44 3.65 -10.25 -27.93
CA PRO A 44 2.44 -9.60 -28.43
C PRO A 44 1.42 -9.34 -27.32
N ARG A 45 1.33 -10.23 -26.33
CA ARG A 45 0.43 -10.09 -25.17
C ARG A 45 0.93 -9.02 -24.20
N ILE A 46 2.24 -8.92 -24.00
CA ILE A 46 2.90 -7.89 -23.19
C ILE A 46 2.79 -6.52 -23.86
N LEU A 47 2.98 -6.46 -25.17
CA LEU A 47 2.83 -5.25 -25.98
C LEU A 47 1.36 -4.85 -26.13
N ASP A 48 0.41 -5.80 -26.22
CA ASP A 48 -1.03 -5.53 -26.18
C ASP A 48 -1.49 -5.02 -24.80
N LEU A 49 -0.82 -5.46 -23.73
CA LEU A 49 -0.97 -4.91 -22.38
C LEU A 49 -0.45 -3.47 -22.29
N HIS A 50 0.54 -3.10 -23.10
CA HIS A 50 1.10 -1.75 -23.17
C HIS A 50 0.43 -0.85 -24.22
N SER A 51 -0.17 -1.41 -25.28
CA SER A 51 -0.81 -0.67 -26.38
C SER A 51 -2.25 -0.25 -26.06
N ARG A 52 -2.90 -0.93 -25.11
CA ARG A 52 -4.10 -0.41 -24.45
C ARG A 52 -3.70 0.72 -23.52
N SER A 53 -3.61 1.94 -24.06
CA SER A 53 -3.60 3.23 -23.33
C SER A 53 -3.24 3.06 -21.85
N PHE A 54 -1.94 2.88 -21.57
CA PHE A 54 -1.44 2.71 -20.21
C PHE A 54 -1.84 3.97 -19.43
N ASP A 55 -2.92 3.88 -18.66
CA ASP A 55 -3.32 4.89 -17.71
C ASP A 55 -2.52 4.59 -16.43
N PRO A 56 -1.46 5.37 -16.12
CA PRO A 56 -0.64 5.13 -14.94
C PRO A 56 -1.47 5.24 -13.66
N GLY A 57 -2.59 5.99 -13.68
CA GLY A 57 -3.53 6.08 -12.57
C GLY A 57 -4.24 4.76 -12.30
N SER A 58 -4.55 4.00 -13.35
CA SER A 58 -5.13 2.65 -13.26
C SER A 58 -4.22 1.67 -12.51
N LEU A 59 -2.91 1.74 -12.76
CA LEU A 59 -1.94 0.85 -12.13
C LEU A 59 -1.84 1.11 -10.61
N HIS A 60 -1.70 2.37 -10.19
CA HIS A 60 -1.60 2.72 -8.77
C HIS A 60 -2.88 2.41 -8.00
N ALA A 61 -4.04 2.72 -8.60
CA ALA A 61 -5.34 2.34 -8.06
C ALA A 61 -5.46 0.81 -7.87
N GLN A 62 -5.04 0.02 -8.86
CA GLN A 62 -5.06 -1.44 -8.77
C GLN A 62 -4.08 -1.99 -7.72
N VAL A 63 -2.86 -1.44 -7.66
CA VAL A 63 -1.84 -1.81 -6.64
C VAL A 63 -2.36 -1.50 -5.23
N LEU A 64 -2.94 -0.32 -5.03
CA LEU A 64 -3.50 0.09 -3.74
C LEU A 64 -4.68 -0.79 -3.35
N LEU A 65 -5.60 -1.08 -4.29
CA LEU A 65 -6.74 -1.96 -4.05
C LEU A 65 -6.29 -3.37 -3.62
N LEU A 66 -5.37 -3.98 -4.37
CA LEU A 66 -4.85 -5.31 -4.05
C LEU A 66 -4.16 -5.33 -2.69
N LYS A 67 -3.36 -4.30 -2.38
CA LYS A 67 -2.69 -4.16 -1.09
C LYS A 67 -3.70 -4.05 0.06
N LEU A 68 -4.74 -3.24 -0.09
CA LEU A 68 -5.79 -3.06 0.91
C LEU A 68 -6.53 -4.38 1.18
N GLN A 69 -6.99 -5.05 0.13
CA GLN A 69 -7.79 -6.27 0.25
C GLN A 69 -6.99 -7.48 0.75
N GLN A 70 -5.77 -7.66 0.27
CA GLN A 70 -4.99 -8.88 0.54
C GLN A 70 -4.13 -8.77 1.80
N ARG A 71 -3.81 -7.55 2.26
CA ARG A 71 -2.88 -7.35 3.38
C ARG A 71 -3.40 -6.40 4.44
N ASP A 72 -3.67 -5.16 4.10
CA ASP A 72 -3.89 -4.14 5.13
C ASP A 72 -5.16 -4.40 5.94
N ILE A 73 -6.30 -4.65 5.28
CA ILE A 73 -7.57 -4.91 5.95
C ILE A 73 -7.52 -6.22 6.77
N PRO A 74 -6.98 -7.34 6.25
CA PRO A 74 -6.80 -8.56 7.05
C PRO A 74 -5.93 -8.35 8.30
N ILE A 75 -4.79 -7.66 8.17
CA ILE A 75 -3.89 -7.41 9.31
C ILE A 75 -4.51 -6.44 10.31
N ALA A 76 -5.26 -5.42 9.86
CA ALA A 76 -6.02 -4.55 10.74
C ALA A 76 -7.07 -5.33 11.55
N ALA A 77 -7.80 -6.26 10.91
CA ALA A 77 -8.78 -7.12 11.57
C ALA A 77 -8.11 -8.04 12.62
N GLU A 78 -6.96 -8.64 12.30
CA GLU A 78 -6.18 -9.42 13.25
C GLU A 78 -5.75 -8.57 14.45
N LEU A 79 -5.25 -7.36 14.20
CA LEU A 79 -4.80 -6.45 15.23
C LEU A 79 -5.95 -5.99 16.14
N LEU A 80 -7.13 -5.69 15.59
CA LEU A 80 -8.33 -5.40 16.38
C LEU A 80 -8.69 -6.56 17.31
N TYR A 81 -8.70 -7.78 16.77
CA TYR A 81 -8.98 -8.97 17.56
C TYR A 81 -7.97 -9.17 18.69
N LYS A 82 -6.67 -8.99 18.42
CA LYS A 82 -5.61 -9.05 19.44
C LYS A 82 -5.79 -7.97 20.51
N LEU A 83 -6.02 -6.72 20.12
CA LEU A 83 -6.29 -5.62 21.05
C LEU A 83 -7.47 -5.94 21.98
N GLN A 84 -8.58 -6.43 21.42
CA GLN A 84 -9.77 -6.75 22.18
C GLN A 84 -9.54 -7.94 23.13
N SER A 85 -8.93 -9.02 22.64
CA SER A 85 -8.69 -10.22 23.44
C SER A 85 -7.68 -9.99 24.57
N THR A 86 -6.58 -9.30 24.29
CA THR A 86 -5.59 -8.90 25.31
C THR A 86 -6.20 -7.91 26.30
N GLY A 87 -6.93 -6.90 25.82
CA GLY A 87 -7.62 -5.91 26.65
C GLY A 87 -8.61 -6.54 27.62
N TYR A 88 -9.47 -7.45 27.14
CA TYR A 88 -10.43 -8.16 27.96
C TYR A 88 -9.76 -9.08 29.01
N GLY A 89 -8.67 -9.76 28.62
CA GLY A 89 -7.88 -10.59 29.53
C GLY A 89 -7.30 -9.77 30.69
N LEU A 90 -6.69 -8.63 30.36
CA LEU A 90 -6.13 -7.69 31.34
C LEU A 90 -7.22 -7.10 32.23
N GLU A 91 -8.34 -6.65 31.65
CA GLU A 91 -9.47 -6.08 32.38
C GLU A 91 -10.02 -7.05 33.42
N LYS A 92 -10.28 -8.30 33.01
CA LYS A 92 -10.74 -9.36 33.92
C LYS A 92 -9.77 -9.57 35.07
N ARG A 93 -8.45 -9.61 34.81
CA ARG A 93 -7.45 -9.78 35.86
C ARG A 93 -7.39 -8.56 36.77
N PHE A 94 -7.36 -7.37 36.21
CA PHE A 94 -7.20 -6.11 36.96
C PHE A 94 -8.40 -5.86 37.87
N ASN A 95 -9.62 -6.19 37.41
CA ASN A 95 -10.84 -6.11 38.21
C ASN A 95 -10.90 -7.14 39.36
N ALA A 96 -10.18 -8.26 39.24
CA ALA A 96 -10.06 -9.25 40.32
C ALA A 96 -9.10 -8.80 41.44
N LEU A 97 -8.31 -7.74 41.23
CA LEU A 97 -7.39 -7.20 42.24
C LEU A 97 -8.14 -6.34 43.25
N LYS A 98 -7.93 -6.62 44.55
CA LYS A 98 -8.50 -5.79 45.65
C LYS A 98 -8.06 -4.33 45.61
N ARG A 99 -6.90 -4.04 45.03
CA ARG A 99 -6.37 -2.69 44.79
C ARG A 99 -5.76 -2.67 43.39
N CYS A 100 -6.42 -1.97 42.47
CA CYS A 100 -5.94 -1.78 41.12
C CYS A 100 -5.13 -0.47 41.04
N PRO A 101 -3.83 -0.51 40.73
CA PRO A 101 -3.05 0.70 40.48
C PRO A 101 -3.65 1.52 39.32
N VAL A 102 -3.58 2.86 39.40
CA VAL A 102 -4.09 3.75 38.33
C VAL A 102 -3.47 3.42 36.97
N VAL A 103 -2.19 3.05 36.94
CA VAL A 103 -1.47 2.69 35.70
C VAL A 103 -2.07 1.47 34.98
N ASN A 104 -2.71 0.57 35.71
CA ASN A 104 -3.41 -0.56 35.10
C ASN A 104 -4.62 -0.08 34.29
N MET A 105 -5.39 0.88 34.85
CA MET A 105 -6.52 1.48 34.13
C MET A 105 -6.03 2.29 32.93
N GLN A 106 -4.95 3.05 33.08
CA GLN A 106 -4.34 3.78 31.97
C GLN A 106 -3.92 2.87 30.81
N LEU A 107 -3.39 1.68 31.09
CA LEU A 107 -3.09 0.69 30.06
C LEU A 107 -4.36 0.23 29.32
N LEU A 108 -5.42 -0.11 30.07
CA LEU A 108 -6.70 -0.51 29.48
C LEU A 108 -7.31 0.61 28.62
N ASP A 109 -7.36 1.83 29.15
CA ASP A 109 -7.89 3.00 28.46
C ASP A 109 -7.10 3.29 27.17
N THR A 110 -5.77 3.12 27.22
CA THR A 110 -4.89 3.32 26.06
C THR A 110 -5.14 2.26 24.99
N MET A 111 -5.25 0.98 25.38
CA MET A 111 -5.57 -0.11 24.46
C MET A 111 -6.95 0.04 23.83
N GLU A 112 -7.95 0.43 24.62
CA GLU A 112 -9.30 0.70 24.12
C GLU A 112 -9.33 1.89 23.16
N THR A 113 -8.62 2.97 23.50
CA THR A 113 -8.47 4.14 22.64
C THR A 113 -7.87 3.74 21.30
N TYR A 114 -6.79 2.96 21.31
CA TYR A 114 -6.15 2.51 20.08
C TYR A 114 -7.04 1.55 19.28
N HIS A 115 -7.77 0.64 19.94
CA HIS A 115 -8.76 -0.21 19.29
C HIS A 115 -9.83 0.63 18.56
N ARG A 116 -10.36 1.69 19.19
CA ARG A 116 -11.35 2.58 18.55
C ARG A 116 -10.74 3.32 17.36
N ILE A 117 -9.54 3.87 17.49
CA ILE A 117 -8.83 4.55 16.40
C ILE A 117 -8.62 3.61 15.22
N LEU A 118 -8.12 2.40 15.48
CA LEU A 118 -7.89 1.38 14.45
C LEU A 118 -9.20 0.94 13.79
N ALA A 119 -10.28 0.75 14.55
CA ALA A 119 -11.57 0.35 14.01
C ALA A 119 -12.13 1.43 13.08
N VAL A 120 -12.03 2.69 13.48
CA VAL A 120 -12.43 3.84 12.64
C VAL A 120 -11.58 3.87 11.37
N TYR A 121 -10.27 3.73 11.48
CA TYR A 121 -9.37 3.73 10.33
C TYR A 121 -9.66 2.56 9.36
N GLN A 122 -9.85 1.35 9.87
CA GLN A 122 -10.17 0.19 9.05
C GLN A 122 -11.53 0.36 8.33
N HIS A 123 -12.58 0.73 9.06
CA HIS A 123 -13.94 0.79 8.51
C HIS A 123 -14.18 2.02 7.64
N HIS A 124 -13.74 3.20 8.07
CA HIS A 124 -14.05 4.45 7.39
C HIS A 124 -13.00 4.87 6.37
N VAL A 125 -11.78 4.35 6.46
CA VAL A 125 -10.69 4.70 5.53
C VAL A 125 -10.37 3.52 4.63
N GLN A 126 -9.84 2.43 5.17
CA GLN A 126 -9.33 1.32 4.34
C GLN A 126 -10.44 0.62 3.53
N GLN A 127 -11.56 0.28 4.17
CA GLN A 127 -12.69 -0.37 3.50
C GLN A 127 -13.39 0.57 2.51
N HIS A 128 -13.50 1.86 2.85
CA HIS A 128 -14.09 2.86 1.96
C HIS A 128 -13.25 3.02 0.68
N ILE A 129 -11.94 3.23 0.83
CA ILE A 129 -11.02 3.36 -0.32
C ILE A 129 -11.06 2.08 -1.16
N ALA A 130 -11.03 0.90 -0.53
CA ALA A 130 -11.11 -0.36 -1.27
C ALA A 130 -12.44 -0.49 -2.04
N ALA A 131 -13.56 -0.06 -1.47
CA ALA A 131 -14.86 -0.08 -2.13
C ALA A 131 -14.92 0.91 -3.31
N GLU A 132 -14.42 2.14 -3.12
CA GLU A 132 -14.33 3.14 -4.19
C GLU A 132 -13.47 2.65 -5.35
N LEU A 133 -12.26 2.16 -5.07
CA LEU A 133 -11.35 1.63 -6.08
C LEU A 133 -11.91 0.39 -6.80
N ALA A 134 -12.69 -0.46 -6.10
CA ALA A 134 -13.33 -1.63 -6.70
C ALA A 134 -14.55 -1.27 -7.56
N ALA A 135 -15.25 -0.16 -7.25
CA ALA A 135 -16.41 0.32 -8.00
C ALA A 135 -16.03 1.13 -9.25
N MET A 136 -14.75 1.51 -9.40
CA MET A 136 -14.29 2.21 -10.60
C MET A 136 -14.42 1.27 -11.83
N PRO A 137 -15.03 1.73 -12.93
CA PRO A 137 -15.24 0.91 -14.11
C PRO A 137 -13.90 0.49 -14.69
N GLY A 138 -13.57 -0.79 -14.57
CA GLY A 138 -12.35 -1.33 -15.17
C GLY A 138 -12.41 -1.20 -16.70
N THR A 139 -11.50 -0.39 -17.26
CA THR A 139 -10.89 -0.49 -18.61
C THR A 139 -11.81 -0.64 -19.85
N ARG A 140 -13.14 -0.61 -19.73
CA ARG A 140 -14.07 -0.73 -20.87
C ARG A 140 -14.76 0.55 -21.28
N ASP A 141 -14.97 1.46 -20.34
CA ASP A 141 -15.44 2.80 -20.64
C ASP A 141 -14.26 3.75 -20.45
N ASN A 142 -14.02 4.63 -21.42
CA ASN A 142 -12.97 5.68 -21.43
C ASN A 142 -13.08 6.70 -20.27
N LYS A 143 -13.69 6.36 -19.14
CA LYS A 143 -13.61 7.12 -17.89
C LYS A 143 -12.28 6.76 -17.23
N SER A 144 -11.27 7.48 -17.69
CA SER A 144 -9.92 7.57 -17.18
C SER A 144 -9.88 7.66 -15.65
N TYR A 145 -8.89 7.02 -15.01
CA TYR A 145 -8.62 7.17 -13.58
C TYR A 145 -8.19 8.60 -13.20
N GLU A 146 -8.13 9.53 -14.17
CA GLU A 146 -8.00 10.98 -13.98
C GLU A 146 -9.08 11.60 -13.07
N ASP A 147 -10.22 10.94 -12.87
CA ASP A 147 -11.29 11.41 -11.96
C ASP A 147 -10.98 11.21 -10.47
N VAL A 148 -9.94 10.44 -10.11
CA VAL A 148 -9.46 10.45 -8.72
C VAL A 148 -8.72 11.76 -8.50
N SER A 149 -9.42 12.73 -7.92
CA SER A 149 -8.86 14.06 -7.70
C SER A 149 -7.56 13.95 -6.87
N THR A 150 -6.55 14.73 -7.26
CA THR A 150 -5.31 14.89 -6.48
C THR A 150 -5.59 15.32 -5.04
N ASP A 151 -6.75 15.94 -4.79
CA ASP A 151 -7.21 16.31 -3.46
C ASP A 151 -7.69 15.10 -2.65
N ASN A 152 -8.36 14.12 -3.27
CA ASN A 152 -8.73 12.86 -2.62
C ASN A 152 -7.48 12.08 -2.18
N ILE A 153 -6.47 11.98 -3.05
CA ILE A 153 -5.19 11.31 -2.73
C ILE A 153 -4.52 12.02 -1.54
N ARG A 154 -4.47 13.35 -1.54
CA ARG A 154 -3.92 14.14 -0.43
C ARG A 154 -4.68 13.95 0.88
N GLN A 155 -6.01 13.90 0.84
CA GLN A 155 -6.83 13.67 2.03
C GLN A 155 -6.57 12.29 2.63
N ILE A 156 -6.55 11.24 1.80
CA ILE A 156 -6.25 9.87 2.24
C ILE A 156 -4.84 9.81 2.86
N GLN A 157 -3.85 10.43 2.20
CA GLN A 157 -2.49 10.49 2.71
C GLN A 157 -2.42 11.18 4.08
N ALA A 158 -3.07 12.33 4.24
CA ALA A 158 -3.09 13.06 5.50
C ALA A 158 -3.71 12.24 6.65
N ILE A 159 -4.80 11.52 6.36
CA ILE A 159 -5.45 10.63 7.33
C ILE A 159 -4.52 9.47 7.71
N ALA A 160 -3.84 8.85 6.74
CA ALA A 160 -2.88 7.77 7.00
C ALA A 160 -1.69 8.25 7.85
N GLU A 161 -1.16 9.44 7.58
CA GLU A 161 -0.10 10.06 8.37
C GLU A 161 -0.54 10.39 9.81
N GLU A 162 -1.77 10.89 9.99
CA GLU A 162 -2.32 11.14 11.32
C GLU A 162 -2.55 9.84 12.12
N PHE A 163 -3.05 8.82 11.44
CA PHE A 163 -3.16 7.48 12.02
C PHE A 163 -1.80 6.93 12.46
N LEU A 164 -0.75 7.09 11.64
CA LEU A 164 0.60 6.69 11.99
C LEU A 164 1.15 7.44 13.20
N ARG A 165 0.95 8.77 13.28
CA ARG A 165 1.35 9.56 14.46
C ARG A 165 0.66 9.05 15.72
N SER A 166 -0.63 8.74 15.64
CA SER A 166 -1.38 8.18 16.75
C SER A 166 -0.84 6.79 17.14
N THR A 167 -0.50 5.97 16.15
CA THR A 167 0.10 4.65 16.35
C THR A 167 1.46 4.74 17.06
N ASP A 168 2.32 5.68 16.67
CA ASP A 168 3.63 5.89 17.28
C ASP A 168 3.52 6.27 18.77
N ILE A 169 2.56 7.14 19.12
CA ILE A 169 2.28 7.52 20.52
C ILE A 169 1.86 6.28 21.33
N ILE A 170 0.98 5.45 20.78
CA ILE A 170 0.51 4.23 21.45
C ILE A 170 1.66 3.22 21.59
N CYS A 171 2.46 3.00 20.56
CA CYS A 171 3.64 2.12 20.63
C CYS A 171 4.58 2.54 21.74
N SER A 172 4.95 3.82 21.79
CA SER A 172 5.83 4.35 22.85
C SER A 172 5.26 4.15 24.25
N PHE A 173 3.94 4.28 24.41
CA PHE A 173 3.28 4.01 25.69
C PHE A 173 3.35 2.52 26.06
N LEU A 174 3.04 1.62 25.13
CA LEU A 174 3.05 0.17 25.36
C LEU A 174 4.48 -0.36 25.60
N GLU A 175 5.47 0.17 24.90
CA GLU A 175 6.90 -0.09 25.14
C GLU A 175 7.29 0.39 26.54
N GLY A 176 6.89 1.60 26.93
CA GLY A 176 7.12 2.12 28.27
C GLY A 176 6.50 1.26 29.38
N CYS A 177 5.35 0.64 29.12
CA CYS A 177 4.73 -0.34 30.01
C CYS A 177 5.60 -1.60 30.18
N LEU A 178 6.14 -2.15 29.08
CA LEU A 178 6.98 -3.35 29.10
C LEU A 178 8.35 -3.10 29.75
N ASP A 179 8.97 -1.98 29.40
CA ASP A 179 10.30 -1.60 29.88
C ASP A 179 10.28 -1.06 31.32
N LYS A 180 9.09 -0.90 31.90
CA LYS A 180 8.87 -0.40 33.27
C LYS A 180 9.54 0.95 33.48
N LEU A 181 9.43 1.83 32.47
CA LEU A 181 9.94 3.20 32.51
C LEU A 181 9.36 3.99 33.70
N PRO A 182 9.98 5.11 34.10
CA PRO A 182 9.42 5.96 35.16
C PRO A 182 7.95 6.29 34.89
N GLY A 183 7.06 5.98 35.84
CA GLY A 183 5.60 6.03 35.68
C GLY A 183 4.92 4.66 35.61
N PHE A 184 5.59 3.66 35.05
CA PHE A 184 5.04 2.31 34.82
C PHE A 184 5.50 1.24 35.82
N ARG A 185 6.39 1.58 36.76
CA ARG A 185 6.94 0.60 37.73
C ARG A 185 5.91 -0.12 38.60
N LYS A 186 4.71 0.46 38.76
CA LYS A 186 3.59 -0.14 39.52
C LYS A 186 2.70 -1.02 38.65
N LEU A 187 2.92 -1.06 37.34
CA LEU A 187 2.21 -1.94 36.43
C LEU A 187 2.62 -3.38 36.72
N GLN A 188 1.63 -4.20 37.05
CA GLN A 188 1.85 -5.59 37.41
C GLN A 188 1.32 -6.48 36.29
N LEU A 189 2.17 -6.82 35.33
CA LEU A 189 1.84 -7.79 34.30
C LEU A 189 2.37 -9.17 34.70
N LEU A 190 1.58 -10.21 34.44
CA LEU A 190 2.04 -11.58 34.46
C LEU A 190 2.88 -11.87 33.21
N LYS A 191 3.73 -12.89 33.26
CA LYS A 191 4.62 -13.24 32.12
C LYS A 191 3.86 -13.44 30.80
N ASN A 192 2.73 -14.14 30.84
CA ASN A 192 1.88 -14.36 29.67
C ASN A 192 1.22 -13.06 29.16
N GLU A 193 0.98 -12.08 30.03
CA GLU A 193 0.44 -10.77 29.67
C GLU A 193 1.53 -9.88 29.04
N GLU A 194 2.76 -9.94 29.56
CA GLU A 194 3.93 -9.30 28.93
C GLU A 194 4.18 -9.88 27.54
N GLU A 195 4.12 -11.21 27.37
CA GLU A 195 4.24 -11.88 26.08
C GLU A 195 3.13 -11.47 25.10
N ALA A 196 1.88 -11.38 25.57
CA ALA A 196 0.76 -10.93 24.75
C ALA A 196 0.93 -9.46 24.30
N LEU A 197 1.40 -8.59 25.20
CA LEU A 197 1.66 -7.19 24.90
C LEU A 197 2.83 -7.02 23.92
N GLN A 198 3.86 -7.84 24.02
CA GLN A 198 4.95 -7.90 23.05
C GLN A 198 4.48 -8.39 21.67
N ASP A 199 3.63 -9.43 21.61
CA ASP A 199 3.06 -9.89 20.34
C ASP A 199 2.18 -8.82 19.69
N LEU A 200 1.42 -8.09 20.51
CA LEU A 200 0.63 -6.96 20.07
C LEU A 200 1.52 -5.88 19.44
N LEU A 201 2.59 -5.45 20.13
CA LEU A 201 3.53 -4.47 19.60
C LEU A 201 4.19 -4.92 18.29
N LYS A 202 4.56 -6.20 18.17
CA LYS A 202 5.08 -6.74 16.90
C LYS A 202 4.06 -6.61 15.77
N THR A 203 2.80 -6.95 16.05
CA THR A 203 1.71 -6.85 15.08
C THR A 203 1.45 -5.39 14.69
N ILE A 204 1.50 -4.45 15.65
CA ILE A 204 1.42 -3.02 15.39
C ILE A 204 2.58 -2.57 14.50
N GLY A 205 3.80 -3.02 14.78
CA GLY A 205 4.98 -2.73 13.95
C GLY A 205 4.81 -3.20 12.50
N VAL A 206 4.30 -4.41 12.28
CA VAL A 206 3.98 -4.91 10.94
C VAL A 206 2.92 -4.04 10.25
N PHE A 207 1.86 -3.69 10.97
CA PHE A 207 0.79 -2.86 10.42
C PHE A 207 1.28 -1.45 10.07
N ARG A 208 2.14 -0.87 10.91
CA ARG A 208 2.81 0.42 10.68
C ARG A 208 3.61 0.41 9.38
N GLU A 209 4.43 -0.61 9.16
CA GLU A 209 5.19 -0.77 7.92
C GLU A 209 4.28 -0.89 6.69
N LEU A 210 3.12 -1.53 6.83
CA LEU A 210 2.12 -1.55 5.77
C LEU A 210 1.56 -0.16 5.49
N GLN A 211 1.26 0.64 6.51
CA GLN A 211 0.73 1.99 6.32
C GLN A 211 1.77 2.95 5.71
N LEU A 212 3.05 2.82 6.06
CA LEU A 212 4.14 3.56 5.39
C LEU A 212 4.20 3.26 3.89
N LYS A 213 4.06 1.98 3.51
CA LYS A 213 4.00 1.59 2.09
C LYS A 213 2.75 2.13 1.39
N THR A 214 1.62 2.22 2.10
CA THR A 214 0.41 2.85 1.56
C THR A 214 0.65 4.32 1.26
N ILE A 215 1.28 5.06 2.17
CA ILE A 215 1.64 6.48 1.96
C ILE A 215 2.59 6.62 0.76
N GLN A 216 3.57 5.74 0.63
CA GLN A 216 4.49 5.75 -0.51
C GLN A 216 3.75 5.59 -1.85
N VAL A 217 2.85 4.61 -1.95
CA VAL A 217 2.04 4.39 -3.17
C VAL A 217 1.17 5.61 -3.49
N LEU A 218 0.62 6.27 -2.47
CA LEU A 218 -0.16 7.49 -2.64
C LEU A 218 0.69 8.67 -3.12
N ASP A 219 1.91 8.81 -2.62
CA ASP A 219 2.83 9.87 -3.06
C ASP A 219 3.28 9.63 -4.51
N GLU A 220 3.65 8.40 -4.86
CA GLU A 220 3.96 8.01 -6.24
C GLU A 220 2.80 8.31 -7.20
N TRP A 221 1.57 7.94 -6.81
CA TRP A 221 0.37 8.25 -7.60
C TRP A 221 0.15 9.76 -7.74
N LYS A 222 0.33 10.53 -6.67
CA LYS A 222 0.19 11.98 -6.67
C LYS A 222 1.22 12.66 -7.58
N GLN A 223 2.50 12.29 -7.51
CA GLN A 223 3.54 12.86 -8.37
C GLN A 223 3.23 12.61 -9.85
N GLN A 224 2.76 11.40 -10.16
CA GLN A 224 2.38 11.04 -11.52
C GLN A 224 1.16 11.84 -12.01
N ALA A 225 0.14 12.01 -11.17
CA ALA A 225 -1.05 12.80 -11.51
C ALA A 225 -0.72 14.28 -11.78
N ILE A 226 0.25 14.85 -11.06
CA ILE A 226 0.76 16.20 -11.32
C ILE A 226 1.48 16.25 -12.68
N HIS A 227 2.36 15.29 -12.94
CA HIS A 227 3.13 15.27 -14.20
C HIS A 227 2.22 15.18 -15.44
N VAL A 228 1.16 14.36 -15.38
CA VAL A 228 0.18 14.24 -16.46
C VAL A 228 -0.57 15.56 -16.69
N LYS A 229 -1.00 16.26 -15.63
CA LYS A 229 -1.64 17.59 -15.74
C LYS A 229 -0.71 18.64 -16.35
N ASP A 230 0.57 18.62 -16.01
CA ASP A 230 1.56 19.56 -16.56
C ASP A 230 1.80 19.30 -18.06
N GLN A 231 1.81 18.04 -18.50
CA GLN A 231 1.94 17.68 -19.92
C GLN A 231 0.69 18.06 -20.75
N GLN A 232 -0.50 18.02 -20.16
CA GLN A 232 -1.75 18.41 -20.82
C GLN A 232 -1.94 19.92 -20.94
N THR A 233 -1.29 20.72 -20.09
CA THR A 233 -1.36 22.19 -20.14
C THR A 233 -0.33 22.84 -21.08
N LEU A 234 0.67 22.07 -21.53
CA LEU A 234 1.71 22.50 -22.47
C LEU A 234 1.40 22.19 -23.95
N ASN A 235 0.35 21.39 -24.22
CA ASN A 235 -0.14 21.06 -25.56
C ASN A 235 -1.45 21.81 -25.87
#